data_AF-A0A6J4R3S6-F1
#
_entry.id   AF-A0A6J4R3S6-F1
#
_cell.length_a   1.000
_cell.length_b   1.000
_cell.length_c   1.000
_cell.angle_alpha   90.00
_cell.angle_beta   90.00
_cell.angle_gamma   90.00
#
_symmetry.space_group_name_H-M   'P 1'
#
loop_
_entity.id
_entity.type
_entity.pdbx_description
1 polymer ?
#
loop_
_entity_poly.entity_id
_entity_poly.type
_entity_poly.pdbx_seq_one_letter_code
_entity_poly.pdbx_strand_id
1 'polypeptide(L)'
;MSWHRAIALAVIGLVLLHVGALFVYSPGDALFALTPAAPTHSRLGVLALVCLALTAALALGRRRLGLGRPEWRALHLALAVAILGTAFAHAVLIQGALDGPVGSLLLYGGVAIAGASVLYTGLLRPLRLRGRREPGAGDPAP
;
A
#
# COMPACT_ATOMS: atom_id res chain seq x y z
N MET A 1 2.29 11.68 13.97
CA MET A 1 1.33 10.74 13.32
C MET A 1 0.29 11.44 12.43
N SER A 2 0.19 12.78 12.40
CA SER A 2 -0.72 13.52 11.51
C SER A 2 -0.34 13.39 10.03
N TRP A 3 0.95 13.50 9.70
CA TRP A 3 1.46 13.43 8.33
C TRP A 3 1.08 12.15 7.59
N HIS A 4 1.16 10.99 8.23
CA HIS A 4 0.74 9.74 7.60
C HIS A 4 -0.77 9.72 7.30
N ARG A 5 -1.60 10.28 8.18
CA ARG A 5 -3.06 10.39 7.94
C ARG A 5 -3.37 11.38 6.82
N ALA A 6 -2.66 12.51 6.77
CA ALA A 6 -2.81 13.51 5.71
C ALA A 6 -2.42 12.92 4.35
N ILE A 7 -1.28 12.24 4.27
CA ILE A 7 -0.83 11.54 3.05
C ILE A 7 -1.84 10.46 2.65
N ALA A 8 -2.31 9.64 3.60
CA ALA A 8 -3.32 8.62 3.29
C ALA A 8 -4.61 9.24 2.74
N LEU A 9 -5.08 10.36 3.32
CA LEU A 9 -6.26 11.07 2.84
C LEU A 9 -6.04 11.64 1.43
N ALA A 10 -4.86 12.21 1.17
CA ALA A 10 -4.50 12.74 -0.14
C ALA A 10 -4.42 11.63 -1.20
N VAL A 11 -3.83 10.48 -0.87
CA VAL A 11 -3.76 9.31 -1.75
C VAL A 11 -5.16 8.78 -2.06
N ILE A 12 -6.03 8.63 -1.05
CA ILE A 12 -7.42 8.22 -1.26
C ILE A 12 -8.14 9.22 -2.16
N GLY A 13 -8.00 10.52 -1.90
CA GLY A 13 -8.60 11.57 -2.72
C GLY A 13 -8.14 11.54 -4.17
N LEU A 14 -6.83 11.34 -4.40
CA LEU A 14 -6.26 11.26 -5.75
C LEU A 14 -6.75 10.00 -6.50
N VAL A 15 -6.85 8.86 -5.82
CA VAL A 15 -7.39 7.62 -6.41
C VAL A 15 -8.86 7.79 -6.77
N LEU A 16 -9.65 8.40 -5.90
CA LEU A 16 -11.06 8.71 -6.19
C LEU A 16 -11.19 9.67 -7.38
N LEU A 17 -10.33 10.69 -7.46
CA LEU A 17 -10.29 11.61 -8.59
C LEU A 17 -9.93 10.88 -9.89
N HIS A 18 -8.94 9.99 -9.86
CA HIS A 18 -8.53 9.20 -11.02
C HIS A 18 -9.67 8.30 -11.53
N VAL A 19 -10.33 7.57 -10.63
CA VAL A 19 -11.48 6.71 -10.98
C VAL A 19 -12.67 7.57 -11.44
N GLY A 20 -12.94 8.68 -10.75
CA GLY A 20 -14.02 9.61 -11.12
C GLY A 20 -13.81 10.23 -12.50
N ALA A 21 -12.59 10.64 -12.81
CA ALA A 21 -12.22 11.10 -14.15
C ALA A 21 -12.44 10.00 -15.19
N LEU A 22 -12.05 8.75 -14.90
CA LEU A 22 -12.30 7.61 -15.80
C LEU A 22 -13.80 7.43 -16.07
N PHE A 23 -14.65 7.55 -15.05
CA PHE A 23 -16.11 7.48 -15.21
C PHE A 23 -16.71 8.64 -16.00
N VAL A 24 -16.19 9.87 -15.85
CA VAL A 24 -16.71 11.05 -16.56
C VAL A 24 -16.29 11.04 -18.03
N TYR A 25 -15.04 10.70 -18.32
CA TYR A 25 -14.51 10.74 -19.69
C TYR A 25 -14.78 9.45 -20.48
N SER A 26 -14.74 8.29 -19.82
CA SER A 26 -14.87 6.97 -20.44
C SER A 26 -15.67 5.99 -19.57
N PRO A 27 -16.99 6.23 -19.37
CA PRO A 27 -17.81 5.40 -18.49
C PRO A 27 -17.86 3.91 -18.91
N GLY A 28 -17.81 3.65 -20.22
CA GLY A 28 -17.77 2.27 -20.74
C GLY A 28 -16.51 1.52 -20.33
N ASP A 29 -15.35 2.18 -20.37
CA ASP A 29 -14.07 1.58 -19.98
C ASP A 29 -14.00 1.35 -18.47
N ALA A 30 -14.58 2.26 -17.68
CA ALA A 30 -14.67 2.11 -16.22
C ALA A 30 -15.52 0.90 -15.82
N LEU A 31 -16.67 0.70 -16.46
CA LEU A 31 -17.52 -0.46 -16.23
C LEU A 31 -16.88 -1.74 -16.76
N PHE A 32 -16.25 -1.69 -17.93
CA PHE A 32 -15.54 -2.84 -18.49
C PHE A 32 -14.40 -3.30 -17.58
N ALA A 33 -13.66 -2.37 -16.96
CA ALA A 33 -12.59 -2.66 -16.01
C ALA A 33 -13.04 -3.46 -14.77
N LEU A 34 -14.32 -3.38 -14.40
CA LEU A 34 -14.92 -4.15 -13.30
C LEU A 34 -15.33 -5.56 -13.71
N THR A 35 -15.32 -5.87 -15.01
CA THR A 35 -15.70 -7.20 -15.51
C THR A 35 -14.50 -8.17 -15.48
N PRO A 36 -14.74 -9.49 -15.34
CA PRO A 36 -13.67 -10.49 -15.41
C PRO A 36 -12.94 -10.53 -16.76
N ALA A 37 -13.58 -10.03 -17.82
CA ALA A 37 -13.04 -9.96 -19.17
C ALA A 37 -12.03 -8.82 -19.37
N ALA A 38 -11.88 -7.94 -18.38
CA ALA A 38 -10.98 -6.80 -18.45
C ALA A 38 -9.51 -7.22 -18.63
N PRO A 39 -8.71 -6.40 -19.35
CA PRO A 39 -7.29 -6.64 -19.49
C PRO A 39 -6.59 -6.66 -18.13
N THR A 40 -5.44 -7.33 -18.08
CA THR A 40 -4.71 -7.58 -16.82
C THR A 40 -4.33 -6.29 -16.09
N HIS A 41 -3.99 -5.21 -16.80
CA HIS A 41 -3.72 -3.92 -16.17
C HIS A 41 -4.94 -3.42 -15.38
N SER A 42 -6.13 -3.39 -15.97
CA SER A 42 -7.35 -2.93 -15.29
C SER A 42 -7.69 -3.77 -14.07
N ARG A 43 -7.54 -5.09 -14.15
CA ARG A 43 -7.76 -6.01 -13.02
C ARG A 43 -6.80 -5.72 -11.86
N LEU A 44 -5.53 -5.41 -12.15
CA LEU A 44 -4.55 -5.03 -11.14
C LEU A 44 -4.89 -3.67 -10.49
N GLY A 45 -5.41 -2.72 -11.27
CA GLY A 45 -5.90 -1.44 -10.75
C GLY A 45 -7.07 -1.61 -9.78
N VAL A 46 -8.06 -2.45 -10.14
CA VAL A 46 -9.18 -2.79 -9.25
C VAL A 46 -8.69 -3.50 -7.99
N LEU A 47 -7.76 -4.45 -8.12
CA LEU A 47 -7.19 -5.13 -6.96
C LEU A 47 -6.47 -4.16 -6.02
N ALA A 48 -5.69 -3.22 -6.56
CA ALA A 48 -5.04 -2.17 -5.76
C ALA A 48 -6.06 -1.31 -5.00
N LEU A 49 -7.17 -0.96 -5.64
CA LEU A 49 -8.26 -0.19 -5.05
C LEU A 49 -8.95 -0.95 -3.91
N VAL A 50 -9.21 -2.25 -4.09
CA VAL A 50 -9.75 -3.12 -3.03
C VAL A 50 -8.79 -3.22 -1.86
N CYS A 51 -7.49 -3.43 -2.10
CA CYS A 51 -6.49 -3.46 -1.04
C CYS A 51 -6.40 -2.12 -0.28
N LEU A 52 -6.50 -0.99 -0.98
CA LEU A 52 -6.54 0.34 -0.36
C LEU A 52 -7.78 0.51 0.52
N ALA A 53 -8.95 0.10 0.04
CA ALA A 53 -10.20 0.14 0.81
C ALA A 53 -10.12 -0.73 2.07
N LEU A 54 -9.60 -1.96 1.95
CA LEU A 54 -9.36 -2.85 3.08
C LEU A 54 -8.37 -2.25 4.08
N THR A 55 -7.32 -1.59 3.60
CA THR A 55 -6.34 -0.91 4.46
C THR A 55 -6.98 0.25 5.24
N ALA A 56 -7.82 1.04 4.59
CA ALA A 56 -8.57 2.12 5.21
C ALA A 56 -9.57 1.59 6.25
N ALA A 57 -10.30 0.53 5.92
CA ALA A 57 -11.20 -0.15 6.84
C ALA A 57 -10.46 -0.73 8.05
N LEU A 58 -9.29 -1.36 7.83
CA LEU A 58 -8.43 -1.87 8.90
C LEU A 58 -7.88 -0.75 9.80
N ALA A 59 -7.62 0.43 9.24
CA ALA A 59 -7.16 1.60 9.99
C ALA A 59 -8.27 2.21 10.86
N LEU A 60 -9.50 2.30 10.33
CA LEU A 60 -10.68 2.82 11.04
C LEU A 60 -11.22 1.82 12.07
N GLY A 61 -11.28 0.54 11.69
CA GLY A 61 -11.78 -0.58 12.49
C GLY A 61 -10.81 -1.04 13.57
N ARG A 62 -9.57 -0.53 13.61
CA ARG A 62 -8.54 -0.93 14.59
C ARG A 62 -9.04 -0.96 16.04
N ARG A 63 -9.87 0.01 16.43
CA ARG A 63 -10.42 0.09 17.81
C ARG A 63 -11.51 -0.93 18.09
N ARG A 64 -12.22 -1.40 17.07
CA ARG A 64 -13.36 -2.34 17.19
C ARG A 64 -12.98 -3.80 16.97
N LEU A 65 -11.92 -4.07 16.21
CA LEU A 65 -11.54 -5.43 15.80
C LEU A 65 -10.77 -6.22 16.88
N GLY A 66 -10.42 -5.62 18.01
CA GLY A 66 -9.70 -6.32 19.11
C GLY A 66 -8.33 -6.89 18.74
N LEU A 67 -7.84 -6.61 17.52
CA LEU A 67 -6.59 -7.17 17.00
C LEU A 67 -5.41 -6.70 17.85
N GLY A 68 -4.54 -7.64 18.21
CA GLY A 68 -3.28 -7.31 18.83
C GLY A 68 -2.43 -6.41 17.94
N ARG A 69 -1.51 -5.66 18.56
CA ARG A 69 -0.55 -4.81 17.85
C ARG A 69 0.29 -5.56 16.79
N PRO A 70 0.74 -6.82 16.99
CA PRO A 70 1.52 -7.52 15.97
C PRO A 70 0.68 -7.98 14.78
N GLU A 71 -0.52 -8.52 15.00
CA GLU A 71 -1.42 -9.00 13.93
C GLU A 71 -1.89 -7.84 13.05
N TRP A 72 -2.30 -6.72 13.67
CA TRP A 72 -2.68 -5.51 12.94
C TRP A 72 -1.54 -5.00 12.06
N ARG A 73 -0.30 -5.01 12.59
CA ARG A 73 0.90 -4.61 11.83
C ARG A 73 1.17 -5.54 10.65
N ALA A 74 1.08 -6.85 10.85
CA ALA A 74 1.32 -7.83 9.80
C ALA A 74 0.30 -7.67 8.66
N LEU A 75 -0.99 -7.57 8.99
CA LEU A 75 -2.05 -7.34 8.00
C LEU A 75 -1.89 -6.02 7.26
N HIS A 76 -1.60 -4.94 7.98
CA HIS A 76 -1.41 -3.63 7.36
C HIS A 76 -0.18 -3.61 6.43
N LEU A 77 0.91 -4.27 6.83
CA LEU A 77 2.12 -4.39 6.01
C LEU A 77 1.86 -5.23 4.75
N ALA A 78 1.18 -6.37 4.89
CA ALA A 78 0.82 -7.23 3.76
C ALA A 78 -0.05 -6.48 2.73
N LEU A 79 -1.06 -5.74 3.21
CA LEU A 79 -1.88 -4.90 2.34
C LEU A 79 -1.08 -3.78 1.68
N ALA A 80 -0.15 -3.14 2.40
CA ALA A 80 0.70 -2.10 1.82
C ALA A 80 1.59 -2.64 0.68
N VAL A 81 2.18 -3.83 0.86
CA VAL A 81 2.95 -4.52 -0.20
C VAL A 81 2.05 -4.86 -1.39
N ALA A 82 0.85 -5.39 -1.13
CA ALA A 82 -0.10 -5.73 -2.19
C ALA A 82 -0.51 -4.49 -3.01
N ILE A 83 -0.83 -3.37 -2.34
CA ILE A 83 -1.14 -2.09 -3.02
C ILE A 83 0.04 -1.66 -3.87
N LEU A 84 1.25 -1.66 -3.32
CA LEU A 84 2.44 -1.20 -4.04
C LEU A 84 2.73 -2.04 -5.29
N GLY A 85 2.69 -3.37 -5.15
CA GLY A 85 2.95 -4.29 -6.26
C GLY A 85 1.89 -4.22 -7.35
N THR A 86 0.61 -4.20 -6.98
CA THR A 86 -0.51 -4.16 -7.93
C THR A 86 -0.62 -2.81 -8.63
N ALA A 87 -0.44 -1.69 -7.91
CA ALA A 87 -0.44 -0.35 -8.50
C ALA A 87 0.76 -0.14 -9.45
N PHE A 88 1.95 -0.62 -9.06
CA PHE A 88 3.12 -0.58 -9.94
C PHE A 88 2.90 -1.40 -11.21
N ALA A 89 2.44 -2.65 -11.08
CA ALA A 89 2.16 -3.50 -12.23
C ALA A 89 1.05 -2.92 -13.12
N HIS A 90 0.00 -2.34 -12.54
CA HIS A 90 -1.04 -1.61 -13.28
C HIS A 90 -0.43 -0.48 -14.12
N ALA A 91 0.45 0.35 -13.53
CA ALA A 91 1.08 1.47 -14.23
C ALA A 91 2.06 1.01 -15.32
N VAL A 92 2.90 0.00 -15.06
CA VAL A 92 3.88 -0.51 -16.03
C VAL A 92 3.24 -1.19 -17.23
N LEU A 93 2.09 -1.85 -17.02
CA LEU A 93 1.39 -2.55 -18.10
C LEU A 93 0.57 -1.61 -19.00
N ILE A 94 0.39 -0.35 -18.63
CA ILE A 94 -0.23 0.66 -19.49
C ILE A 94 0.82 1.16 -20.48
N GLN A 95 0.72 0.74 -21.73
CA GLN A 95 1.58 1.22 -22.82
C GLN A 95 1.33 2.72 -23.06
N GLY A 96 2.40 3.50 -23.28
CA GLY A 96 2.31 4.94 -23.57
C GLY A 96 2.27 5.86 -22.34
N ALA A 97 1.90 5.37 -21.15
CA ALA A 97 1.79 6.20 -19.95
C ALA A 97 3.16 6.54 -19.32
N LEU A 98 4.18 5.71 -19.54
CA LEU A 98 5.50 5.83 -18.91
C LEU A 98 6.62 6.20 -19.90
N ASP A 99 6.29 6.41 -21.17
CA ASP A 99 7.28 6.66 -22.23
C ASP A 99 8.03 8.00 -22.01
N GLY A 100 7.45 8.90 -21.21
CA GLY A 100 8.10 10.13 -20.77
C GLY A 100 9.10 9.91 -19.62
N PRO A 101 10.26 10.60 -19.61
CA PRO A 101 11.27 10.47 -18.56
C PRO A 101 10.75 10.88 -17.17
N VAL A 102 9.78 11.80 -17.11
CA VAL A 102 9.17 12.24 -15.86
C VAL A 102 8.24 11.17 -15.28
N GLY A 103 7.41 10.52 -16.11
CA GLY A 103 6.46 9.50 -15.66
C GLY A 103 7.16 8.27 -15.11
N SER A 104 8.18 7.80 -15.82
CA SER A 104 9.03 6.68 -15.38
C SER A 104 9.80 7.01 -14.09
N LEU A 105 10.40 8.21 -13.99
CA LEU A 105 11.11 8.64 -12.78
C LEU A 105 10.19 8.70 -11.55
N LEU A 106 8.99 9.28 -11.70
CA LEU A 106 8.02 9.38 -10.62
C LEU A 106 7.56 7.99 -10.15
N LEU A 107 7.32 7.07 -11.08
CA LEU A 107 6.91 5.71 -10.74
C LEU A 107 8.02 4.96 -10.01
N TYR A 108 9.22 4.86 -10.60
CA TYR A 108 10.32 4.11 -9.99
C TYR A 108 10.80 4.74 -8.68
N GLY A 109 10.91 6.06 -8.63
CA GLY A 109 11.25 6.80 -7.41
C GLY A 109 10.21 6.62 -6.31
N GLY A 110 8.92 6.75 -6.66
CA GLY A 110 7.81 6.53 -5.72
C GLY A 110 7.80 5.10 -5.16
N VAL A 111 8.01 4.10 -6.00
CA VAL A 111 8.10 2.69 -5.58
C VAL A 111 9.31 2.45 -4.68
N ALA A 112 10.47 3.02 -5.01
CA ALA A 112 11.66 2.88 -4.18
C ALA A 112 11.46 3.47 -2.77
N ILE A 113 10.87 4.66 -2.67
CA ILE A 113 10.57 5.33 -1.39
C ILE A 113 9.53 4.53 -0.58
N ALA A 114 8.46 4.09 -1.23
CA ALA A 114 7.41 3.31 -0.58
C ALA A 114 7.95 1.95 -0.11
N GLY A 115 8.71 1.26 -0.96
CA GLY A 115 9.36 -0.01 -0.64
C GLY A 115 10.35 0.12 0.52
N ALA A 116 11.18 1.16 0.53
CA ALA A 116 12.09 1.44 1.64
C ALA A 116 11.34 1.69 2.96
N SER A 117 10.19 2.39 2.90
CA SER A 117 9.34 2.65 4.06
C SER A 117 8.72 1.37 4.62
N VAL A 118 8.24 0.48 3.74
CA VAL A 118 7.71 -0.85 4.09
C VAL A 118 8.82 -1.71 4.72
N LEU A 119 10.00 -1.76 4.11
CA LEU A 119 11.14 -2.53 4.62
C LEU A 119 11.61 -2.02 5.99
N TYR A 120 11.71 -0.70 6.14
CA TYR A 120 12.11 -0.08 7.42
C TYR A 120 11.13 -0.41 8.55
N THR A 121 9.82 -0.32 8.28
CA THR A 121 8.78 -0.56 9.27
C THR A 121 8.56 -2.04 9.59
N GLY A 122 8.70 -2.90 8.58
CA GLY A 122 8.49 -4.35 8.68
C GLY A 122 9.70 -5.14 9.19
N LEU A 123 10.92 -4.75 8.82
CA LEU A 123 12.13 -5.55 9.11
C LEU A 123 13.03 -4.91 10.17
N LEU A 124 13.36 -3.62 10.04
CA LEU A 124 14.40 -2.99 10.88
C LEU A 124 13.91 -2.69 12.30
N ARG A 125 12.66 -2.27 12.47
CA ARG A 125 12.09 -1.95 13.79
C ARG A 125 11.91 -3.16 14.72
N PRO A 126 11.38 -4.33 14.28
CA PRO A 126 11.28 -5.51 15.14
C PRO A 126 12.65 -6.13 15.45
N LEU A 127 13.60 -6.14 14.50
CA LEU A 127 14.96 -6.64 14.76
C LEU A 127 15.72 -5.78 15.78
N ARG A 128 15.60 -4.46 15.71
CA ARG A 128 16.16 -3.53 16.72
C ARG A 128 15.58 -3.72 18.13
N LEU A 129 14.35 -4.20 18.25
CA LEU A 129 13.71 -4.48 19.54
C LEU A 129 14.07 -5.87 20.06
N ARG A 130 14.33 -6.83 19.16
CA ARG A 130 14.79 -8.19 19.51
C ARG A 130 16.25 -8.20 19.96
N GLY A 131 17.11 -7.34 19.40
CA GLY A 131 18.49 -7.15 19.87
C GLY A 131 18.64 -6.45 21.23
N ARG A 132 17.55 -5.93 21.81
CA ARG A 132 17.54 -5.28 23.15
C ARG A 132 17.06 -6.20 24.29
N ARG A 133 16.64 -7.42 23.96
CA ARG A 133 16.23 -8.50 24.86
C ARG A 133 16.99 -9.74 24.36
N GLU A 134 18.25 -9.99 24.70
CA GLU A 134 18.81 -10.55 25.95
C GLU A 134 20.36 -10.65 25.79
N PRO A 135 21.21 -10.89 26.83
CA PRO A 135 20.91 -11.39 28.19
C PRO A 135 21.60 -10.62 29.35
N GLY A 136 20.81 -10.22 30.34
CA GLY A 136 21.26 -9.80 31.68
C GLY A 136 20.51 -10.51 32.80
N ALA A 137 19.95 -11.70 32.51
CA ALA A 137 19.23 -12.51 33.48
C ALA A 137 19.99 -13.83 33.66
N GLY A 138 20.88 -13.87 34.65
CA GLY A 138 21.55 -15.09 35.07
C GLY A 138 22.91 -14.88 35.73
N ASP A 139 23.01 -14.02 36.75
CA ASP A 139 24.06 -14.18 37.76
C ASP A 139 23.45 -14.03 39.16
N PRO A 140 23.17 -15.14 39.87
CA PRO A 140 23.10 -15.12 41.31
C PRO A 140 24.43 -15.67 41.88
N ALA A 141 25.27 -14.75 42.35
CA ALA A 141 26.22 -14.99 43.44
C ALA A 141 25.79 -14.13 44.64
N PRO A 142 26.16 -14.45 45.90
CA PRO A 142 27.13 -15.46 46.35
C PRO A 142 26.52 -16.72 46.97
#